data_AF-A0A376KQ83-F1
#
_entry.id   AF-A0A376KQ83-F1
#
_cell.length_a   1.000
_cell.length_b   1.000
_cell.length_c   1.000
_cell.angle_alpha   90.00
_cell.angle_beta   90.00
_cell.angle_gamma   90.00
#
_symmetry.space_group_name_H-M   'P 1'
#
loop_
_entity.id
_entity.type
_entity.pdbx_description
1 polymer ?
#
loop_
_entity_poly.entity_id
_entity_poly.type
_entity_poly.pdbx_seq_one_letter_code
_entity_poly.pdbx_strand_id
1 'polypeptide(L)'
;MKYTYTVIPALVMTWCLSYIERWVDRITPAVTKNFLKPMLIVLIAAPLAILLIGPIGIWIGSAISALVYTIHGYLGWLSVAIMGALWPLLVMTGMHRVFTPTIIQTIAETGKEGMVMPSEIGANLSLGGSSLAVAWKTKNPELRQTALAAAASAIMAGISEPALYGVAIRLKRPLIASLISGFICGAVAGMAGLASHSMAAPGYLPACSSSIRRIQ
;
A
#
# COMPACT_ATOMS: atom_id res chain seq x y z
N MET A 1 -19.87 1.36 5.06
CA MET A 1 -19.63 0.68 3.77
C MET A 1 -18.39 1.29 3.11
N LYS A 2 -17.19 0.74 3.31
CA LYS A 2 -15.93 1.25 2.73
C LYS A 2 -15.36 0.17 1.80
N TYR A 3 -15.61 0.31 0.50
CA TYR A 3 -15.23 -0.62 -0.58
C TYR A 3 -13.91 -0.26 -1.27
N THR A 4 -13.20 0.70 -0.73
CA THR A 4 -11.98 1.23 -1.33
C THR A 4 -10.81 0.37 -0.84
N TYR A 5 -9.80 0.15 -1.69
CA TYR A 5 -8.47 -0.40 -1.32
C TYR A 5 -8.26 -1.91 -1.44
N THR A 6 -8.70 -2.59 -2.50
CA THR A 6 -8.10 -3.88 -2.88
C THR A 6 -7.71 -3.88 -4.36
N VAL A 7 -6.47 -4.24 -4.65
CA VAL A 7 -5.89 -4.25 -6.02
C VAL A 7 -6.35 -5.46 -6.83
N ILE A 8 -6.70 -6.56 -6.16
CA ILE A 8 -7.21 -7.78 -6.78
C ILE A 8 -8.54 -7.52 -7.51
N PRO A 9 -9.55 -6.86 -6.90
CA PRO A 9 -10.75 -6.41 -7.60
C PRO A 9 -10.50 -5.53 -8.81
N ALA A 10 -9.52 -4.63 -8.74
CA ALA A 10 -9.22 -3.76 -9.87
C ALA A 10 -8.69 -4.56 -11.08
N LEU A 11 -7.83 -5.57 -10.84
CA LEU A 11 -7.30 -6.44 -11.90
C LEU A 11 -8.36 -7.37 -12.50
N VAL A 12 -9.26 -7.91 -11.67
CA VAL A 12 -10.38 -8.72 -12.16
C VAL A 12 -11.38 -7.84 -12.93
N MET A 13 -11.64 -6.62 -12.45
CA MET A 13 -12.50 -5.66 -13.15
C MET A 13 -11.95 -5.25 -14.49
N THR A 14 -10.65 -4.95 -14.63
CA THR A 14 -10.09 -4.57 -15.94
C THR A 14 -10.18 -5.71 -16.95
N TRP A 15 -10.02 -6.96 -16.50
CA TRP A 15 -10.25 -8.12 -17.34
C TRP A 15 -11.73 -8.28 -17.74
N CYS A 16 -12.67 -8.18 -16.79
CA CYS A 16 -14.11 -8.19 -17.09
C CYS A 16 -14.52 -7.03 -18.02
N LEU A 17 -13.94 -5.85 -17.81
CA LEU A 17 -14.20 -4.65 -18.62
C LEU A 17 -13.78 -4.88 -20.08
N SER A 18 -12.71 -5.63 -20.33
CA SER A 18 -12.30 -5.99 -21.70
C SER A 18 -13.38 -6.78 -22.47
N TYR A 19 -14.18 -7.60 -21.77
CA TYR A 19 -15.30 -8.34 -22.37
C TYR A 19 -16.53 -7.46 -22.51
N ILE A 20 -16.85 -6.65 -21.49
CA ILE A 20 -17.99 -5.72 -21.52
C ILE A 20 -17.80 -4.71 -22.64
N GLU A 21 -16.60 -4.16 -22.80
CA GLU A 21 -16.29 -3.20 -23.84
C GLU A 21 -16.47 -3.79 -25.23
N ARG A 22 -15.98 -5.01 -25.48
CA ARG A 22 -16.19 -5.72 -26.76
C ARG A 22 -17.67 -5.98 -27.05
N TRP A 23 -18.47 -6.25 -26.03
CA TRP A 23 -19.89 -6.50 -26.17
C TRP A 23 -20.68 -5.22 -26.45
N VAL A 24 -20.40 -4.15 -25.71
CA VAL A 24 -20.99 -2.82 -25.94
C VAL A 24 -20.59 -2.27 -27.31
N ASP A 25 -19.35 -2.49 -27.75
CA ASP A 25 -18.87 -2.06 -29.07
C ASP A 25 -19.64 -2.72 -30.23
N ARG A 26 -20.13 -3.96 -30.02
CA ARG A 26 -20.91 -4.71 -31.01
C ARG A 26 -22.38 -4.26 -31.09
N ILE A 27 -22.93 -3.75 -29.99
CA ILE A 27 -24.33 -3.29 -29.93
C ILE A 27 -24.46 -1.82 -30.37
N THR A 28 -23.39 -1.03 -30.25
CA THR A 28 -23.44 0.42 -30.46
C THR A 28 -23.25 0.78 -31.95
N PRO A 29 -24.21 1.48 -32.60
CA PRO A 29 -24.06 1.97 -33.97
C PRO A 29 -22.93 2.99 -34.11
N ALA A 30 -22.24 2.99 -35.25
CA ALA A 30 -21.06 3.85 -35.51
C ALA A 30 -21.31 5.35 -35.28
N VAL A 31 -22.55 5.82 -35.49
CA VAL A 31 -22.93 7.23 -35.39
C VAL A 31 -23.07 7.69 -33.93
N THR A 32 -23.41 6.78 -33.00
CA THR A 32 -23.64 7.09 -31.57
C THR A 32 -22.50 6.63 -30.66
N LYS A 33 -21.46 6.04 -31.26
CA LYS A 33 -20.36 5.35 -30.57
C LYS A 33 -19.56 6.25 -29.62
N ASN A 34 -19.45 7.54 -29.91
CA ASN A 34 -18.71 8.49 -29.07
C ASN A 34 -19.42 8.83 -27.75
N PHE A 35 -20.72 8.55 -27.61
CA PHE A 35 -21.49 8.91 -26.41
C PHE A 35 -22.13 7.68 -25.74
N LEU A 36 -22.75 6.80 -26.53
CA LEU A 36 -23.45 5.63 -25.98
C LEU A 36 -22.48 4.59 -25.40
N LYS A 37 -21.31 4.41 -26.03
CA LYS A 37 -20.32 3.41 -25.63
C LYS A 37 -19.78 3.66 -24.21
N PRO A 38 -19.21 4.83 -23.86
CA PRO A 38 -18.73 5.07 -22.50
C PRO A 38 -19.86 5.05 -21.46
N MET A 39 -21.08 5.51 -21.81
CA MET A 39 -22.23 5.46 -20.89
C MET A 39 -22.66 4.03 -20.56
N LEU A 40 -22.80 3.16 -21.56
CA LEU A 40 -23.17 1.75 -21.38
C LEU A 40 -22.10 0.97 -20.64
N ILE A 41 -20.82 1.24 -20.93
CA ILE A 41 -19.70 0.63 -20.22
C ILE A 41 -19.78 0.98 -18.73
N VAL A 42 -19.96 2.25 -18.36
CA VAL A 42 -20.07 2.66 -16.95
C VAL A 42 -21.33 2.09 -16.30
N LEU A 43 -22.48 2.11 -17.00
CA LEU A 43 -23.75 1.63 -16.48
C LEU A 43 -23.73 0.13 -16.13
N ILE A 44 -23.00 -0.68 -16.91
CA ILE A 44 -22.87 -2.13 -16.67
C ILE A 44 -21.70 -2.43 -15.73
N ALA A 45 -20.55 -1.78 -15.93
CA ALA A 45 -19.34 -2.06 -15.16
C ALA A 45 -19.44 -1.59 -13.71
N ALA A 46 -20.08 -0.44 -13.43
CA ALA A 46 -20.19 0.09 -12.07
C ALA A 46 -20.96 -0.85 -11.11
N PRO A 47 -22.19 -1.31 -11.42
CA PRO A 47 -22.89 -2.24 -10.55
C PRO A 47 -22.20 -3.60 -10.48
N LEU A 48 -21.63 -4.10 -11.58
CA LEU A 48 -20.90 -5.37 -11.58
C LEU A 48 -19.65 -5.33 -10.67
N ALA A 49 -18.90 -4.21 -10.73
CA ALA A 49 -17.74 -3.99 -9.88
C ALA A 49 -18.11 -4.00 -8.39
N ILE A 50 -19.21 -3.34 -8.04
CA ILE A 50 -19.63 -3.15 -6.65
C ILE A 50 -20.28 -4.43 -6.09
N LEU A 51 -21.15 -5.10 -6.87
CA LEU A 51 -21.95 -6.22 -6.40
C LEU A 51 -21.23 -7.57 -6.42
N LEU A 52 -20.34 -7.80 -7.39
CA LEU A 52 -19.66 -9.09 -7.53
C LEU A 52 -18.19 -8.98 -7.13
N ILE A 53 -17.46 -8.06 -7.75
CA ILE A 53 -16.01 -8.07 -7.65
C ILE A 53 -15.51 -7.45 -6.34
N GLY A 54 -16.23 -6.46 -5.80
CA GLY A 54 -16.05 -5.93 -4.45
C GLY A 54 -16.07 -7.03 -3.37
N PRO A 55 -17.19 -7.74 -3.16
CA PRO A 55 -17.29 -8.74 -2.10
C PRO A 55 -16.33 -9.91 -2.28
N ILE A 56 -16.12 -10.40 -3.50
CA ILE A 56 -15.15 -11.47 -3.78
C ILE A 56 -13.73 -11.03 -3.39
N GLY A 57 -13.34 -9.79 -3.75
CA GLY A 57 -12.04 -9.24 -3.37
C GLY A 57 -11.86 -9.09 -1.87
N ILE A 58 -12.91 -8.66 -1.17
CA ILE A 58 -12.90 -8.57 0.29
C ILE A 58 -12.71 -9.97 0.90
N TRP A 59 -13.46 -10.97 0.45
CA TRP A 59 -13.35 -12.34 0.97
C TRP A 59 -11.95 -12.92 0.81
N ILE A 60 -11.37 -12.82 -0.39
CA ILE A 60 -10.02 -13.30 -0.67
C ILE A 60 -9.00 -12.50 0.14
N GLY A 61 -9.14 -11.18 0.19
CA GLY A 61 -8.24 -10.30 0.93
C GLY A 61 -8.27 -10.54 2.43
N SER A 62 -9.45 -10.75 3.00
CA SER A 62 -9.65 -11.11 4.40
C SER A 62 -9.07 -12.48 4.73
N ALA A 63 -9.21 -13.47 3.84
CA ALA A 63 -8.61 -14.79 4.03
C ALA A 63 -7.07 -14.73 4.05
N ILE A 64 -6.46 -14.01 3.10
CA ILE A 64 -5.01 -13.79 3.06
C ILE A 64 -4.54 -13.05 4.32
N SER A 65 -5.25 -11.99 4.69
CA SER A 65 -4.91 -11.21 5.89
C SER A 65 -5.01 -12.04 7.15
N ALA A 66 -6.08 -12.84 7.30
CA ALA A 66 -6.25 -13.72 8.44
C ALA A 66 -5.09 -14.72 8.55
N LEU A 67 -4.66 -15.31 7.43
CA LEU A 67 -3.49 -16.19 7.40
C LEU A 67 -2.22 -15.45 7.87
N VAL A 68 -1.98 -14.24 7.39
CA VAL A 68 -0.82 -13.44 7.81
C VAL A 68 -0.86 -13.08 9.31
N TYR A 69 -2.05 -12.75 9.85
CA TYR A 69 -2.21 -12.45 11.28
C TYR A 69 -2.14 -13.69 12.17
N THR A 70 -2.57 -14.87 11.70
CA THR A 70 -2.34 -16.12 12.45
C THR A 70 -0.85 -16.42 12.57
N ILE A 71 -0.10 -16.24 11.48
CA ILE A 71 1.38 -16.35 11.47
C ILE A 71 2.01 -15.34 12.44
N HIS A 72 1.50 -14.10 12.49
CA HIS A 72 1.94 -13.10 13.47
C HIS A 72 1.76 -13.56 14.91
N GLY A 73 0.65 -14.22 15.24
CA GLY A 73 0.41 -14.78 16.57
C GLY A 73 1.47 -15.78 17.03
N TYR A 74 2.10 -16.52 16.09
CA TYR A 74 3.17 -17.47 16.39
C TYR A 74 4.57 -16.84 16.38
N LEU A 75 4.83 -15.91 15.44
CA LEU A 75 6.16 -15.36 15.18
C LEU A 75 6.45 -14.04 15.93
N GLY A 76 5.43 -13.36 16.46
CA GLY A 76 5.57 -12.12 17.21
C GLY A 76 6.41 -11.07 16.47
N TRP A 77 7.48 -10.60 17.11
CA TRP A 77 8.37 -9.56 16.58
C TRP A 77 9.01 -9.91 15.22
N LEU A 78 9.26 -11.19 14.95
CA LEU A 78 9.92 -11.62 13.70
C LEU A 78 9.01 -11.40 12.48
N SER A 79 7.70 -11.55 12.66
CA SER A 79 6.75 -11.29 11.58
C SER A 79 6.66 -9.80 11.22
N VAL A 80 6.86 -8.90 12.19
CA VAL A 80 6.96 -7.43 11.97
C VAL A 80 8.23 -7.09 11.17
N ALA A 81 9.34 -7.78 11.47
CA ALA A 81 10.59 -7.66 10.72
C ALA A 81 10.43 -8.10 9.26
N ILE A 82 9.88 -9.30 9.04
CA ILE A 82 9.65 -9.86 7.71
C ILE A 82 8.67 -8.99 6.92
N MET A 83 7.59 -8.53 7.55
CA MET A 83 6.61 -7.66 6.92
C MET A 83 7.24 -6.32 6.53
N GLY A 84 8.07 -5.71 7.38
CA GLY A 84 8.79 -4.48 7.06
C GLY A 84 9.76 -4.65 5.89
N ALA A 85 10.40 -5.81 5.77
CA ALA A 85 11.27 -6.13 4.64
C ALA A 85 10.49 -6.33 3.34
N LEU A 86 9.35 -7.04 3.38
CA LEU A 86 8.54 -7.33 2.19
C LEU A 86 7.64 -6.16 1.78
N TRP A 87 7.44 -5.17 2.66
CA TRP A 87 6.54 -4.05 2.43
C TRP A 87 6.79 -3.31 1.11
N PRO A 88 8.03 -2.92 0.73
CA PRO A 88 8.28 -2.25 -0.54
C PRO A 88 7.88 -3.08 -1.76
N LEU A 89 7.94 -4.42 -1.67
CA LEU A 89 7.50 -5.34 -2.73
C LEU A 89 5.96 -5.44 -2.79
N LEU A 90 5.30 -5.41 -1.64
CA LEU A 90 3.83 -5.34 -1.54
C LEU A 90 3.29 -3.99 -2.03
N VAL A 91 4.05 -2.91 -1.88
CA VAL A 91 3.74 -1.60 -2.48
C VAL A 91 3.90 -1.66 -3.99
N MET A 92 4.96 -2.29 -4.49
CA MET A 92 5.20 -2.46 -5.92
C MET A 92 4.07 -3.23 -6.63
N THR A 93 3.56 -4.28 -5.99
CA THR A 93 2.46 -5.10 -6.51
C THR A 93 1.07 -4.54 -6.17
N GLY A 94 1.00 -3.51 -5.31
CA GLY A 94 -0.25 -2.94 -4.80
C GLY A 94 -0.98 -3.82 -3.77
N MET A 95 -0.49 -5.03 -3.47
CA MET A 95 -1.13 -5.96 -2.53
C MET A 95 -1.18 -5.44 -1.09
N HIS A 96 -0.33 -4.50 -0.71
CA HIS A 96 -0.35 -3.87 0.63
C HIS A 96 -1.73 -3.31 1.03
N ARG A 97 -2.53 -2.86 0.07
CA ARG A 97 -3.89 -2.32 0.31
C ARG A 97 -4.85 -3.37 0.89
N VAL A 98 -4.58 -4.66 0.67
CA VAL A 98 -5.37 -5.79 1.18
C VAL A 98 -5.41 -5.83 2.71
N PHE A 99 -4.39 -5.30 3.38
CA PHE A 99 -4.32 -5.28 4.84
C PHE A 99 -5.16 -4.17 5.48
N THR A 100 -5.55 -3.13 4.74
CA THR A 100 -6.34 -2.00 5.26
C THR A 100 -7.63 -2.40 5.99
N PRO A 101 -8.54 -3.24 5.43
CA PRO A 101 -9.75 -3.65 6.15
C PRO A 101 -9.42 -4.43 7.44
N THR A 102 -8.38 -5.26 7.41
CA THR A 102 -7.92 -6.05 8.55
C THR A 102 -7.36 -5.16 9.66
N ILE A 103 -6.58 -4.15 9.33
CA ILE A 103 -6.08 -3.15 10.29
C ILE A 103 -7.26 -2.45 10.99
N ILE A 104 -8.27 -2.03 10.23
CA ILE A 104 -9.47 -1.38 10.80
C ILE A 104 -10.18 -2.33 11.77
N GLN A 105 -10.36 -3.58 11.36
CA GLN A 105 -11.03 -4.59 12.17
C GLN A 105 -10.25 -4.89 13.46
N THR A 106 -8.94 -5.12 13.35
CA THR A 106 -8.07 -5.36 14.51
C THR A 106 -8.09 -4.18 15.47
N ILE A 107 -7.98 -2.93 14.99
CA ILE A 107 -8.11 -1.75 15.87
C ILE A 107 -9.50 -1.69 16.53
N ALA A 108 -10.58 -2.05 15.82
CA ALA A 108 -11.91 -2.05 16.39
C ALA A 108 -12.11 -3.14 17.47
N GLU A 109 -11.48 -4.29 17.33
CA GLU A 109 -11.61 -5.44 18.25
C GLU A 109 -10.65 -5.34 19.45
N THR A 110 -9.37 -5.05 19.21
CA THR A 110 -8.31 -5.03 20.23
C THR A 110 -7.87 -3.63 20.66
N GLY A 111 -8.40 -2.57 20.03
CA GLY A 111 -8.04 -1.18 20.31
C GLY A 111 -6.64 -0.77 19.81
N LYS A 112 -5.88 -1.71 19.24
CA LYS A 112 -4.48 -1.54 18.79
C LYS A 112 -4.14 -2.54 17.69
N GLU A 113 -3.22 -2.17 16.81
CA GLU A 113 -2.62 -2.99 15.75
C GLU A 113 -1.08 -2.91 15.84
N GLY A 114 -0.42 -4.06 15.98
CA GLY A 114 1.02 -4.15 16.31
C GLY A 114 1.89 -4.81 15.23
N MET A 115 1.32 -5.15 14.07
CA MET A 115 2.03 -5.86 13.01
C MET A 115 2.27 -4.97 11.79
N VAL A 116 1.19 -4.60 11.11
CA VAL A 116 1.25 -4.03 9.76
C VAL A 116 1.66 -2.56 9.81
N MET A 117 1.05 -1.77 10.69
CA MET A 117 1.33 -0.34 10.79
C MET A 117 2.76 -0.02 11.29
N PRO A 118 3.33 -0.72 12.29
CA PRO A 118 4.72 -0.52 12.67
C PRO A 118 5.70 -0.91 11.55
N SER A 119 5.41 -2.00 10.82
CA SER A 119 6.19 -2.42 9.65
C SER A 119 6.15 -1.39 8.51
N GLU A 120 4.98 -0.78 8.26
CA GLU A 120 4.79 0.28 7.28
C GLU A 120 5.70 1.49 7.54
N ILE A 121 5.68 1.99 8.77
CA ILE A 121 6.48 3.15 9.18
C ILE A 121 7.97 2.83 9.02
N GLY A 122 8.40 1.64 9.46
CA GLY A 122 9.78 1.18 9.30
C GLY A 122 10.21 1.14 7.84
N ALA A 123 9.41 0.51 6.97
CA ALA A 123 9.70 0.41 5.55
C ALA A 123 9.77 1.77 4.83
N ASN A 124 8.89 2.70 5.21
CA ASN A 124 8.88 4.05 4.63
C ASN A 124 10.09 4.88 5.04
N LEU A 125 10.49 4.81 6.32
CA LEU A 125 11.71 5.42 6.81
C LEU A 125 12.94 4.82 6.13
N SER A 126 12.98 3.49 5.93
CA SER A 126 14.04 2.80 5.20
C SER A 126 14.11 3.22 3.73
N LEU A 127 12.98 3.33 3.03
CA LEU A 127 12.91 3.85 1.66
C LEU A 127 13.37 5.30 1.58
N GLY A 128 12.92 6.14 2.50
CA GLY A 128 13.34 7.53 2.62
C GLY A 128 14.83 7.68 2.87
N GLY A 129 15.38 6.92 3.82
CA GLY A 129 16.81 6.90 4.13
C GLY A 129 17.67 6.40 2.98
N SER A 130 17.24 5.34 2.29
CA SER A 130 17.93 4.85 1.08
C SER A 130 17.93 5.88 -0.05
N SER A 131 16.83 6.62 -0.22
CA SER A 131 16.72 7.69 -1.22
C SER A 131 17.59 8.89 -0.85
N LEU A 132 17.66 9.25 0.43
CA LEU A 132 18.54 10.30 0.94
C LEU A 132 20.02 9.94 0.75
N ALA A 133 20.40 8.68 0.96
CA ALA A 133 21.75 8.19 0.70
C ALA A 133 22.11 8.28 -0.79
N VAL A 134 21.17 8.01 -1.70
CA VAL A 134 21.36 8.21 -3.15
C VAL A 134 21.53 9.69 -3.48
N ALA A 135 20.72 10.58 -2.89
CA ALA A 135 20.85 12.02 -3.07
C ALA A 135 22.22 12.57 -2.65
N TRP A 136 22.79 12.02 -1.57
CA TRP A 136 24.12 12.41 -1.10
C TRP A 136 25.23 11.90 -2.02
N LYS A 137 25.11 10.66 -2.51
CA LYS A 137 26.17 10.00 -3.28
C LYS A 137 26.19 10.37 -4.75
N THR A 138 25.06 10.77 -5.33
CA THR A 138 24.95 11.04 -6.76
C THR A 138 25.62 12.36 -7.15
N LYS A 139 26.32 12.35 -8.29
CA LYS A 139 26.87 13.57 -8.92
C LYS A 139 25.91 14.17 -9.96
N ASN A 140 24.85 13.45 -10.35
CA ASN A 140 23.87 13.92 -11.31
C ASN A 140 22.85 14.85 -10.59
N PRO A 141 22.72 16.12 -10.99
CA PRO A 141 21.84 17.10 -10.34
C PRO A 141 20.35 16.72 -10.42
N GLU A 142 19.88 16.16 -11.54
CA GLU A 142 18.49 15.73 -11.70
C GLU A 142 18.16 14.55 -10.77
N LEU A 143 19.07 13.57 -10.70
CA LEU A 143 18.89 12.42 -9.81
C LEU A 143 18.95 12.84 -8.34
N ARG A 144 19.75 13.86 -8.01
CA ARG A 144 19.83 14.42 -6.66
C ARG A 144 18.52 15.10 -6.25
N GLN A 145 17.97 15.94 -7.12
CA GLN A 145 16.71 16.66 -6.86
C GLN A 145 15.54 15.69 -6.68
N THR A 146 15.42 14.70 -7.57
CA THR A 146 14.39 13.66 -7.49
C THR A 146 14.53 12.82 -6.22
N ALA A 147 15.75 12.40 -5.88
CA ALA A 147 16.01 11.61 -4.68
C ALA A 147 15.76 12.37 -3.38
N LEU A 148 16.06 13.68 -3.32
CA LEU A 148 15.74 14.53 -2.15
C LEU A 148 14.23 14.69 -1.97
N ALA A 149 13.51 15.01 -3.05
CA ALA A 149 12.06 15.16 -2.98
C ALA A 149 11.37 13.84 -2.58
N ALA A 150 11.85 12.72 -3.14
CA ALA A 150 11.35 11.40 -2.81
C ALA A 150 11.65 10.99 -1.37
N ALA A 151 12.86 11.27 -0.87
CA ALA A 151 13.23 11.03 0.52
C ALA A 151 12.35 11.86 1.48
N ALA A 152 12.16 13.15 1.20
CA ALA A 152 11.30 14.00 1.99
C ALA A 152 9.85 13.49 2.00
N SER A 153 9.32 13.05 0.85
CA SER A 153 7.97 12.50 0.76
C SER A 153 7.79 11.22 1.57
N ALA A 154 8.74 10.28 1.47
CA ALA A 154 8.69 9.01 2.21
C ALA A 154 8.83 9.22 3.74
N ILE A 155 9.74 10.11 4.17
CA ILE A 155 9.98 10.36 5.60
C ILE A 155 8.86 11.21 6.21
N MET A 156 8.49 12.31 5.56
CA MET A 156 7.61 13.33 6.13
C MET A 156 6.13 12.99 5.88
N ALA A 157 5.77 12.73 4.63
CA ALA A 157 4.39 12.47 4.24
C ALA A 157 3.98 11.00 4.40
N GLY A 158 4.96 10.07 4.48
CA GLY A 158 4.69 8.64 4.49
C GLY A 158 4.22 8.10 3.14
N ILE A 159 4.49 8.84 2.06
CA ILE A 159 4.14 8.44 0.70
C ILE A 159 5.36 7.76 0.10
N SER A 160 5.24 6.46 -0.14
CA SER A 160 6.36 5.60 -0.54
C SER A 160 6.56 5.54 -2.05
N GLU A 161 5.53 5.90 -2.82
CA GLU A 161 5.49 5.78 -4.27
C GLU A 161 6.59 6.60 -4.97
N PRO A 162 6.86 7.87 -4.61
CA PRO A 162 7.96 8.65 -5.21
C PRO A 162 9.34 8.04 -4.93
N ALA A 163 9.57 7.50 -3.73
CA ALA A 163 10.84 6.89 -3.36
C ALA A 163 11.04 5.52 -4.01
N LEU A 164 9.99 4.71 -4.04
CA LEU A 164 10.03 3.37 -4.60
C LEU A 164 10.24 3.41 -6.12
N TYR A 165 9.37 4.11 -6.84
CA TYR A 165 9.40 4.16 -8.30
C TYR A 165 10.42 5.16 -8.85
N GLY A 166 10.62 6.29 -8.17
CA GLY A 166 11.55 7.34 -8.62
C GLY A 166 13.02 7.00 -8.39
N VAL A 167 13.33 6.21 -7.35
CA VAL A 167 14.73 5.94 -6.93
C VAL A 167 15.02 4.45 -6.79
N ALA A 168 14.29 3.75 -5.91
CA ALA A 168 14.67 2.42 -5.46
C ALA A 168 14.65 1.37 -6.58
N ILE A 169 13.58 1.33 -7.38
CA ILE A 169 13.43 0.41 -8.52
C ILE A 169 14.45 0.74 -9.62
N ARG A 170 14.65 2.03 -9.91
CA ARG A 170 15.55 2.50 -10.97
C ARG A 170 17.00 2.03 -10.75
N LEU A 171 17.45 2.02 -9.50
CA LEU A 171 18.86 1.75 -9.14
C LEU A 171 19.12 0.37 -8.56
N LYS A 172 18.08 -0.44 -8.25
CA LYS A 172 18.09 -1.80 -7.64
C LYS A 172 18.83 -1.96 -6.30
N ARG A 173 20.03 -1.37 -6.15
CA ARG A 173 20.81 -1.33 -4.91
C ARG A 173 20.08 -0.61 -3.77
N PRO A 174 19.43 0.56 -3.99
CA PRO A 174 18.68 1.21 -2.92
C PRO A 174 17.44 0.41 -2.52
N LEU A 175 16.83 -0.34 -3.44
CA LEU A 175 15.77 -1.28 -3.11
C LEU A 175 16.28 -2.36 -2.16
N ILE A 176 17.38 -3.06 -2.47
CA ILE A 176 17.92 -4.09 -1.56
C ILE A 176 18.29 -3.48 -0.20
N ALA A 177 18.89 -2.29 -0.20
CA ALA A 177 19.21 -1.58 1.03
C ALA A 177 17.95 -1.23 1.86
N SER A 178 16.84 -0.86 1.20
CA SER A 178 15.57 -0.58 1.88
C SER A 178 14.89 -1.84 2.42
N LEU A 179 15.02 -3.00 1.75
CA LEU A 179 14.52 -4.28 2.27
C LEU A 179 15.28 -4.70 3.55
N ILE A 180 16.61 -4.58 3.54
CA ILE A 180 17.45 -4.96 4.69
C ILE A 180 17.23 -4.01 5.86
N SER A 181 17.24 -2.70 5.60
CA SER A 181 16.96 -1.71 6.66
C SER A 181 15.51 -1.79 7.14
N GLY A 182 14.55 -2.10 6.27
CA GLY A 182 13.15 -2.34 6.62
C GLY A 182 12.98 -3.56 7.53
N PHE A 183 13.75 -4.62 7.29
CA PHE A 183 13.81 -5.78 8.20
C PHE A 183 14.29 -5.38 9.59
N ILE A 184 15.39 -4.62 9.68
CA ILE A 184 15.97 -4.19 10.95
C ILE A 184 15.02 -3.24 11.69
N CYS A 185 14.46 -2.24 11.00
CA CYS A 185 13.49 -1.31 11.56
C CYS A 185 12.22 -2.04 12.04
N GLY A 186 11.71 -3.00 11.25
CA GLY A 186 10.57 -3.83 11.63
C GLY A 186 10.86 -4.74 12.83
N ALA A 187 12.06 -5.33 12.92
CA ALA A 187 12.48 -6.13 14.06
C ALA A 187 12.54 -5.29 15.34
N VAL A 188 13.16 -4.11 15.27
CA VAL A 188 13.22 -3.18 16.40
C VAL A 188 11.82 -2.74 16.81
N ALA A 189 10.94 -2.44 15.85
CA ALA A 189 9.57 -2.05 16.14
C ALA A 189 8.75 -3.16 16.80
N GLY A 190 8.91 -4.40 16.33
CA GLY A 190 8.28 -5.58 16.91
C GLY A 190 8.79 -5.89 18.31
N MET A 191 10.09 -5.80 18.55
CA MET A 191 10.69 -6.01 19.89
C MET A 191 10.30 -4.92 20.88
N ALA A 192 10.19 -3.66 20.42
CA ALA A 192 9.73 -2.55 21.23
C ALA A 192 8.22 -2.61 21.56
N GLY A 193 7.48 -3.57 20.98
CA GLY A 193 6.04 -3.70 21.17
C GLY A 193 5.27 -2.49 20.64
N LEU A 194 5.77 -1.84 19.59
CA LEU A 194 5.10 -0.68 18.99
C LEU A 194 3.73 -1.12 18.48
N ALA A 195 2.69 -0.43 18.93
CA ALA A 195 1.32 -0.66 18.49
C ALA A 195 0.65 0.67 18.15
N SER A 196 0.02 0.69 16.98
CA SER A 196 -0.78 1.79 16.47
C SER A 196 -2.21 1.66 16.97
N HIS A 197 -2.75 2.71 17.56
CA HIS A 197 -4.13 2.71 18.10
C HIS A 197 -5.13 3.39 17.16
N SER A 198 -4.63 4.01 16.09
CA SER A 198 -5.41 4.72 15.08
C SER A 198 -4.74 4.55 13.74
N MET A 199 -5.54 4.43 12.68
CA MET A 199 -5.01 4.52 11.32
C MET A 199 -4.46 5.93 11.07
N ALA A 200 -3.17 6.02 10.77
CA ALA A 200 -2.49 7.25 10.40
C ALA A 200 -1.58 6.97 9.20
N ALA A 201 -1.30 7.99 8.40
CA ALA A 201 -0.35 7.85 7.30
C ALA A 201 1.04 7.45 7.86
N PRO A 202 1.76 6.51 7.24
CA PRO A 202 3.02 6.00 7.75
C PRO A 202 4.20 6.96 7.49
N GLY A 203 4.10 8.18 8.02
CA GLY A 203 5.12 9.24 7.96
C GLY A 203 5.39 9.83 9.34
N TYR A 204 6.51 10.53 9.48
CA TYR A 204 6.93 11.12 10.75
C TYR A 204 5.93 12.15 11.31
N LEU A 205 5.40 13.02 10.43
CA LEU A 205 4.41 14.05 10.79
C LEU A 205 3.09 13.45 11.32
N PRO A 206 2.45 12.51 10.59
CA PRO A 206 1.25 11.84 11.10
C PRO A 206 1.51 11.02 12.37
N ALA A 207 2.67 10.35 12.48
CA ALA A 207 3.04 9.60 13.68
C ALA A 207 3.10 10.52 14.91
N CYS A 208 3.74 11.68 14.79
CA CYS A 208 3.81 12.68 15.85
C CYS A 208 2.41 13.24 16.22
N SER A 209 1.57 13.53 15.21
CA SER A 209 0.19 14.00 15.43
C SER A 209 -0.68 12.96 16.15
N SER A 210 -0.50 11.68 15.85
CA SER A 210 -1.23 10.59 16.50
C SER A 210 -0.82 10.37 17.96
N SER A 211 0.43 10.65 18.32
CA SER A 211 0.91 10.64 19.72
C SER A 211 0.39 11.84 20.52
N ILE A 212 0.30 13.02 19.91
CA ILE A 212 -0.25 14.24 20.56
C ILE A 212 -1.72 14.05 20.93
N ARG A 213 -2.50 13.35 20.10
CA ARG A 213 -3.92 13.07 20.35
C ARG A 213 -4.17 12.08 21.50
N ARG A 214 -3.12 11.49 22.11
CA ARG A 214 -3.23 10.71 23.36
C ARG A 214 -3.03 11.53 24.63
N ILE A 215 -2.59 12.79 24.51
CA ILE A 215 -2.31 13.66 25.66
C ILE A 215 -3.54 14.55 25.99
N GLN A 216 -4.59 14.51 25.16
CA GLN A 216 -5.89 15.12 25.42
C GLN A 216 -6.95 14.05 25.60
#